data_AF-A0A0W0G363-F1
#
_entry.id   AF-A0A0W0G363-F1
#
_cell.length_a   1.000
_cell.length_b   1.000
_cell.length_c   1.000
_cell.angle_alpha   90.00
_cell.angle_beta   90.00
_cell.angle_gamma   90.00
#
_symmetry.space_group_name_H-M   'P 1'
#
loop_
_entity.id
_entity.type
_entity.pdbx_description
1 polymer ?
#
loop_
_entity_poly.entity_id
_entity_poly.type
_entity_poly.pdbx_seq_one_letter_code
_entity_poly.pdbx_strand_id
1 'polypeptide(L)'
;MSVNSYTKGCHLLNHDDVIGTRRVSYILYMPLPHYQVWPPAWGGALELYPVKPNEDGILEPESVPMKSVAPSWNQFIFFEVQPGRSFHSVEEVIVGEGEDTRVRLSISGWFHAAQEGEEGYEPPSMEPEMKSSRDQLAESQTNFKSYSTSETVGDAPPLPDMELSEEHISFLSEFLNPVYLQPHTMKALAGRFIDESSLELHSFLSSDLAHALEPRLRDLDAKDGLGPEREGRIPPHSAGVDLPSNISNGHTNRPSSATASNGTKTTPSAWTIKGPPHKHRYCTLLPPSPSAPAISITPLSAHPSPSEILRVLQDELFPSQAFRAWLAIVTRLLPLRFFVEARRFRPGLDYTLATSEEKEARLDVVLGLTPEIKGPENTETSTGRRRAIREKPPVRGWSAAEWGGWECYMAPHNEEDDPAVYRSGTYKKSDALANGKPQRAENGHANGSVPNGKPASNSVSSDGKSKSPSPSHSEDADGDVEIPDAEEDEEDDSTLLTVQPGFNRLLLVLRDERVMRFVKYVSAAAEGSRWDVCAEYEVGMMQEDEGDEAGEA
;
A
#
# COMPACT_ATOMS: atom_id res chain seq x y z
N MET A 1 -1.08 6.59 29.16
CA MET A 1 -0.45 5.25 29.21
C MET A 1 -1.38 4.28 28.49
N SER A 2 -0.83 3.39 27.68
CA SER A 2 -1.54 2.34 26.95
C SER A 2 -0.95 0.97 27.29
N VAL A 3 -1.69 -0.09 26.97
CA VAL A 3 -1.21 -1.47 26.98
C VAL A 3 -1.43 -2.02 25.58
N ASN A 4 -0.37 -2.52 24.94
CA ASN A 4 -0.42 -2.94 23.55
C ASN A 4 0.23 -4.32 23.38
N SER A 5 -0.46 -5.19 22.64
CA SER A 5 0.00 -6.53 22.27
C SER A 5 0.27 -6.57 20.78
N TYR A 6 1.53 -6.76 20.39
CA TYR A 6 1.92 -6.95 19.00
C TYR A 6 2.06 -8.47 18.73
N THR A 7 1.21 -8.98 17.84
CA THR A 7 1.21 -10.36 17.32
C THR A 7 1.83 -10.39 15.91
N LYS A 8 1.81 -11.54 15.23
CA LYS A 8 2.35 -11.67 13.88
C LYS A 8 1.75 -10.62 12.93
N GLY A 9 2.60 -9.93 12.16
CA GLY A 9 2.22 -8.87 11.23
C GLY A 9 2.10 -7.48 11.87
N CYS A 10 2.03 -7.37 13.21
CA CYS A 10 1.94 -6.07 13.88
C CYS A 10 3.29 -5.33 13.82
N HIS A 11 3.24 -4.07 13.41
CA HIS A 11 4.36 -3.14 13.22
C HIS A 11 3.93 -1.72 13.62
N LEU A 12 4.88 -0.83 13.85
CA LEU A 12 4.63 0.62 13.96
C LEU A 12 5.70 1.36 13.17
N LEU A 13 5.27 2.18 12.21
CA LEU A 13 6.15 2.83 11.23
C LEU A 13 6.91 4.02 11.85
N ASN A 14 7.77 4.67 11.06
CA ASN A 14 8.73 5.63 11.60
C ASN A 14 8.06 6.96 12.00
N HIS A 15 8.22 7.38 13.25
CA HIS A 15 7.61 8.59 13.82
C HIS A 15 8.49 9.18 14.94
N ASP A 16 8.29 10.45 15.29
CA ASP A 16 9.11 11.17 16.29
C ASP A 16 8.45 11.28 17.68
N ASP A 17 7.19 10.86 17.83
CA ASP A 17 6.39 10.92 19.06
C ASP A 17 5.95 12.34 19.51
N VAL A 18 6.14 13.34 18.64
CA VAL A 18 5.97 14.78 18.94
C VAL A 18 4.51 15.19 18.81
N ILE A 19 3.73 14.93 19.87
CA ILE A 19 2.30 15.27 19.94
C ILE A 19 1.98 16.01 21.23
N GLY A 20 1.43 17.23 21.10
CA GLY A 20 0.94 18.04 22.22
C GLY A 20 1.99 18.32 23.30
N THR A 21 1.63 18.06 24.57
CA THR A 21 2.48 18.36 25.74
C THR A 21 3.46 17.25 26.12
N ARG A 22 3.68 16.22 25.28
CA ARG A 22 4.62 15.12 25.56
C ARG A 22 6.06 15.65 25.78
N ARG A 23 6.83 14.98 26.65
CA ARG A 23 8.24 15.31 26.96
C ARG A 23 9.16 14.10 27.06
N VAL A 24 8.72 13.00 27.66
CA VAL A 24 9.50 11.75 27.73
C VAL A 24 8.61 10.58 27.36
N SER A 25 8.95 9.86 26.29
CA SER A 25 8.31 8.60 25.91
C SER A 25 8.92 7.44 26.69
N TYR A 26 8.12 6.45 27.07
CA TYR A 26 8.57 5.24 27.76
C TYR A 26 7.85 3.97 27.30
N ILE A 27 8.57 2.85 27.40
CA ILE A 27 8.09 1.50 27.10
C ILE A 27 8.60 0.53 28.17
N LEU A 28 7.69 -0.17 28.85
CA LEU A 28 7.96 -1.31 29.72
C LEU A 28 7.61 -2.59 28.98
N TYR A 29 8.61 -3.41 28.69
CA TYR A 29 8.46 -4.66 27.96
C TYR A 29 8.08 -5.83 28.88
N MET A 30 7.03 -6.55 28.47
CA MET A 30 6.55 -7.76 29.12
C MET A 30 6.25 -8.87 28.09
N PRO A 31 7.17 -9.18 27.15
CA PRO A 31 6.95 -10.19 26.12
C PRO A 31 6.60 -11.56 26.71
N LEU A 32 5.64 -12.23 26.08
CA LEU A 32 5.23 -13.59 26.44
C LEU A 32 5.81 -14.60 25.44
N PRO A 33 6.23 -15.79 25.88
CA PRO A 33 6.27 -16.25 27.28
C PRO A 33 7.42 -15.62 28.10
N HIS A 34 7.12 -15.13 29.30
CA HIS A 34 8.03 -14.37 30.17
C HIS A 34 9.32 -15.10 30.58
N TYR A 35 9.34 -16.43 30.48
CA TYR A 35 10.49 -17.27 30.83
C TYR A 35 11.51 -17.43 29.69
N GLN A 36 11.25 -16.88 28.50
CA GLN A 36 12.11 -16.99 27.33
C GLN A 36 12.65 -15.62 26.91
N VAL A 37 13.94 -15.55 26.59
CA VAL A 37 14.53 -14.37 25.95
C VAL A 37 13.98 -14.25 24.54
N TRP A 38 13.39 -13.10 24.21
CA TRP A 38 12.92 -12.78 22.87
C TRP A 38 14.12 -12.55 21.93
N PRO A 39 14.35 -13.42 20.93
CA PRO A 39 15.46 -13.26 20.00
C PRO A 39 15.11 -12.20 18.94
N PRO A 40 16.10 -11.47 18.37
CA PRO A 40 15.85 -10.56 17.25
C PRO A 40 15.18 -11.25 16.04
N ALA A 41 15.40 -12.56 15.88
CA ALA A 41 14.76 -13.36 14.83
C ALA A 41 13.23 -13.61 15.03
N TRP A 42 12.57 -12.97 15.99
CA TRP A 42 11.12 -12.90 16.12
C TRP A 42 10.54 -11.52 15.75
N GLY A 43 11.40 -10.57 15.35
CA GLY A 43 11.01 -9.19 15.06
C GLY A 43 10.66 -8.39 16.31
N GLY A 44 9.94 -7.28 16.16
CA GLY A 44 9.47 -6.47 17.29
C GLY A 44 10.53 -5.61 17.97
N ALA A 45 11.74 -5.46 17.41
CA ALA A 45 12.72 -4.53 17.96
C ALA A 45 12.22 -3.07 17.96
N LEU A 46 12.63 -2.31 18.98
CA LEU A 46 12.61 -0.84 18.93
C LEU A 46 13.79 -0.38 18.07
N GLU A 47 13.50 0.21 16.92
CA GLU A 47 14.50 0.76 16.00
C GLU A 47 14.68 2.26 16.24
N LEU A 48 15.93 2.73 16.30
CA LEU A 48 16.28 4.15 16.49
C LEU A 48 17.08 4.64 15.29
N TYR A 49 16.66 5.78 14.73
CA TYR A 49 17.17 6.30 13.46
C TYR A 49 18.08 7.53 13.68
N PRO A 50 19.22 7.62 12.96
CA PRO A 50 20.00 8.85 12.93
C PRO A 50 19.29 9.89 12.05
N VAL A 51 19.57 11.18 12.29
CA VAL A 51 18.97 12.29 11.54
C VAL A 51 20.01 13.08 10.77
N LYS A 52 19.58 13.61 9.62
CA LYS A 52 20.34 14.47 8.72
C LYS A 52 19.50 15.71 8.38
N PRO A 53 20.10 16.86 8.06
CA PRO A 53 19.37 17.95 7.41
C PRO A 53 18.93 17.53 6.00
N ASN A 54 17.75 17.96 5.59
CA ASN A 54 17.32 17.99 4.19
C ASN A 54 17.83 19.26 3.48
N GLU A 55 17.36 19.54 2.27
CA GLU A 55 17.83 20.70 1.47
C GLU A 55 17.48 22.06 2.10
N ASP A 56 16.36 22.15 2.83
CA ASP A 56 15.93 23.32 3.61
C ASP A 56 16.58 23.39 5.01
N GLY A 57 17.41 22.41 5.37
CA GLY A 57 18.05 22.31 6.69
C GLY A 57 17.18 21.70 7.80
N ILE A 58 15.95 21.28 7.50
CA ILE A 58 15.05 20.59 8.44
C ILE A 58 15.60 19.18 8.71
N LEU A 59 15.57 18.74 9.98
CA LEU A 59 16.06 17.42 10.35
C LEU A 59 15.05 16.32 9.97
N GLU A 60 15.52 15.36 9.16
CA GLU A 60 14.79 14.18 8.73
C GLU A 60 15.60 12.91 9.04
N PRO A 61 14.95 11.76 9.31
CA PRO A 61 15.63 10.50 9.57
C PRO A 61 16.31 9.94 8.31
N GLU A 62 17.46 9.29 8.48
CA GLU A 62 18.03 8.43 7.44
C GLU A 62 17.17 7.18 7.22
N SER A 63 17.23 6.54 6.05
CA SER A 63 16.34 5.41 5.72
C SER A 63 16.67 4.09 6.44
N VAL A 64 17.74 4.03 7.24
CA VAL A 64 18.26 2.84 7.91
C VAL A 64 18.48 3.14 9.41
N PRO A 65 18.00 2.29 10.33
CA PRO A 65 18.22 2.51 11.76
C PRO A 65 19.68 2.30 12.15
N MET A 66 20.18 3.11 13.08
CA MET A 66 21.53 2.96 13.63
C MET A 66 21.57 1.93 14.77
N LYS A 67 20.43 1.68 15.43
CA LYS A 67 20.34 0.77 16.58
C LYS A 67 18.96 0.14 16.67
N SER A 68 18.91 -1.19 16.76
CA SER A 68 17.68 -1.95 17.02
C SER A 68 17.80 -2.67 18.37
N VAL A 69 16.78 -2.56 19.21
CA VAL A 69 16.75 -3.14 20.56
C VAL A 69 15.60 -4.13 20.65
N ALA A 70 15.91 -5.43 20.66
CA ALA A 70 14.92 -6.47 20.92
C ALA A 70 14.32 -6.31 22.34
N PRO A 71 12.99 -6.51 22.50
CA PRO A 71 12.33 -6.40 23.79
C PRO A 71 12.76 -7.52 24.74
N SER A 72 12.74 -7.28 26.05
CA SER A 72 13.04 -8.29 27.07
C SER A 72 12.11 -8.15 28.26
N TRP A 73 11.85 -9.24 28.98
CA TRP A 73 10.96 -9.21 30.14
C TRP A 73 11.48 -8.26 31.23
N ASN A 74 10.60 -7.36 31.70
CA ASN A 74 10.89 -6.33 32.71
C ASN A 74 12.00 -5.34 32.27
N GLN A 75 12.18 -5.13 30.96
CA GLN A 75 13.04 -4.10 30.42
C GLN A 75 12.26 -2.78 30.28
N PHE A 76 12.75 -1.73 30.93
CA PHE A 76 12.22 -0.37 30.79
C PHE A 76 13.15 0.45 29.88
N ILE A 77 12.58 1.09 28.86
CA ILE A 77 13.27 2.04 27.96
C ILE A 77 12.50 3.36 28.00
N PHE A 78 13.22 4.48 28.00
CA PHE A 78 12.65 5.81 27.85
C PHE A 78 13.59 6.72 27.05
N PHE A 79 13.04 7.76 26.43
CA PHE A 79 13.78 8.79 25.72
C PHE A 79 13.01 10.11 25.72
N GLU A 80 13.75 11.22 25.59
CA GLU A 80 13.17 12.55 25.44
C GLU A 80 12.49 12.68 24.06
N VAL A 81 11.32 13.31 24.03
CA VAL A 81 10.59 13.62 22.81
C VAL A 81 11.17 14.92 22.24
N GLN A 82 11.86 14.83 21.11
CA GLN A 82 12.57 15.93 20.47
C GLN A 82 12.07 16.13 19.02
N PRO A 83 11.46 17.28 18.68
CA PRO A 83 11.07 17.64 17.31
C PRO A 83 12.14 17.36 16.27
N GLY A 84 11.78 16.62 15.21
CA GLY A 84 12.70 16.25 14.13
C GLY A 84 13.89 15.38 14.55
N ARG A 85 13.82 14.69 15.71
CA ARG A 85 14.97 13.97 16.30
C ARG A 85 14.66 12.63 16.92
N SER A 86 13.56 12.46 17.67
CA SER A 86 13.22 11.20 18.37
C SER A 86 12.64 10.10 17.45
N PHE A 87 13.14 10.02 16.21
CA PHE A 87 12.63 9.12 15.18
C PHE A 87 12.89 7.64 15.49
N HIS A 88 11.80 6.87 15.61
CA HIS A 88 11.84 5.47 15.95
C HIS A 88 10.69 4.68 15.29
N SER A 89 10.81 3.35 15.28
CA SER A 89 9.76 2.42 14.82
C SER A 89 9.76 1.12 15.63
N VAL A 90 8.68 0.35 15.49
CA VAL A 90 8.60 -1.04 15.93
C VAL A 90 8.66 -1.94 14.69
N GLU A 91 9.77 -2.66 14.56
CA GLU A 91 9.97 -3.73 13.58
C GLU A 91 8.80 -4.73 13.63
N GLU A 92 8.35 -5.21 12.48
CA GLU A 92 7.24 -6.19 12.40
C GLU A 92 7.54 -7.44 13.24
N VAL A 93 6.59 -7.83 14.08
CA VAL A 93 6.63 -9.10 14.82
C VAL A 93 6.27 -10.24 13.85
N ILE A 94 7.10 -11.28 13.78
CA ILE A 94 6.91 -12.41 12.83
C ILE A 94 6.45 -13.71 13.50
N VAL A 95 5.98 -13.63 14.75
CA VAL A 95 5.54 -14.76 15.60
C VAL A 95 4.24 -14.42 16.32
N GLY A 96 3.53 -15.41 16.85
CA GLY A 96 2.25 -15.20 17.53
C GLY A 96 1.06 -15.24 16.56
N GLU A 97 0.75 -16.43 16.05
CA GLU A 97 -0.38 -16.72 15.16
C GLU A 97 -0.94 -18.11 15.48
N GLY A 98 -2.27 -18.26 15.51
CA GLY A 98 -2.93 -19.54 15.81
C GLY A 98 -2.66 -20.03 17.24
N GLU A 99 -2.08 -21.22 17.37
CA GLU A 99 -1.73 -21.84 18.66
C GLU A 99 -0.43 -21.26 19.29
N ASP A 100 0.28 -20.40 18.58
CA ASP A 100 1.53 -19.79 19.05
C ASP A 100 1.29 -18.67 20.07
N THR A 101 1.56 -18.95 21.34
CA THR A 101 1.32 -18.02 22.46
C THR A 101 2.38 -16.91 22.63
N ARG A 102 3.26 -16.72 21.64
CA ARG A 102 4.27 -15.65 21.65
C ARG A 102 3.63 -14.30 21.35
N VAL A 103 3.78 -13.32 22.24
CA VAL A 103 3.21 -11.97 22.08
C VAL A 103 4.19 -10.92 22.58
N ARG A 104 4.47 -9.90 21.77
CA ARG A 104 5.20 -8.70 22.20
C ARG A 104 4.23 -7.76 22.92
N LEU A 105 4.00 -8.06 24.19
CA LEU A 105 3.23 -7.23 25.11
C LEU A 105 4.12 -6.13 25.72
N SER A 106 3.61 -4.90 25.74
CA SER A 106 4.25 -3.75 26.38
C SER A 106 3.22 -2.79 27.00
N ILE A 107 3.61 -2.15 28.10
CA ILE A 107 2.99 -0.92 28.59
C ILE A 107 3.80 0.25 28.04
N SER A 108 3.14 1.26 27.47
CA SER A 108 3.81 2.44 26.92
C SER A 108 3.09 3.74 27.29
N GLY A 109 3.76 4.87 27.16
CA GLY A 109 3.15 6.17 27.37
C GLY A 109 4.17 7.29 27.50
N TRP A 110 3.69 8.43 27.97
CA TRP A 110 4.47 9.65 28.04
C TRP A 110 4.38 10.29 29.42
N PHE A 111 5.49 10.88 29.86
CA PHE A 111 5.45 12.01 30.78
C PHE A 111 5.28 13.28 29.96
N HIS A 112 4.41 14.16 30.44
CA HIS A 112 4.08 15.43 29.80
C HIS A 112 4.85 16.58 30.48
N ALA A 113 4.83 17.75 29.87
CA ALA A 113 5.22 18.99 30.55
C ALA A 113 4.35 19.21 31.80
N ALA A 114 4.92 19.82 32.83
CA ALA A 114 4.20 20.23 34.03
C ALA A 114 2.98 21.10 33.66
N GLN A 115 1.90 20.99 34.43
CA GLN A 115 0.66 21.73 34.26
C GLN A 115 0.58 22.94 35.22
N GLU A 116 -0.36 23.86 35.00
CA GLU A 116 -0.49 25.05 35.85
C GLU A 116 -0.72 24.68 37.33
N GLY A 117 0.22 25.07 38.18
CA GLY A 117 0.23 24.74 39.62
C GLY A 117 1.16 23.59 40.02
N GLU A 118 1.77 22.89 39.06
CA GLU A 118 2.80 21.86 39.33
C GLU A 118 4.22 22.46 39.47
N GLU A 119 5.12 21.73 40.14
CA GLU A 119 6.53 22.14 40.27
C GLU A 119 7.23 22.09 38.91
N GLY A 120 7.87 23.20 38.51
CA GLY A 120 8.50 23.32 37.19
C GLY A 120 7.55 23.68 36.05
N TYR A 121 6.34 24.17 36.33
CA TYR A 121 5.48 24.74 35.30
C TYR A 121 6.11 26.00 34.67
N GLU A 122 6.30 25.95 33.35
CA GLU A 122 6.61 27.11 32.51
C GLU A 122 5.41 27.35 31.57
N PRO A 123 4.93 28.59 31.43
CA PRO A 123 3.84 28.90 30.51
C PRO A 123 4.28 28.65 29.06
N PRO A 124 3.39 28.18 28.17
CA PRO A 124 3.75 27.80 26.81
C PRO A 124 4.37 28.97 26.03
N SER A 125 5.51 28.73 25.40
CA SER A 125 6.13 29.65 24.45
C SER A 125 5.23 29.84 23.22
N MET A 126 5.22 31.04 22.65
CA MET A 126 4.36 31.38 21.50
C MET A 126 4.94 30.97 20.14
N GLU A 127 6.09 30.29 20.10
CA GLU A 127 6.77 29.90 18.85
C GLU A 127 6.85 28.36 18.73
N PRO A 128 6.33 27.76 17.64
CA PRO A 128 6.49 26.34 17.36
C PRO A 128 7.89 26.07 16.79
N GLU A 129 8.83 25.60 17.63
CA GLU A 129 10.25 25.49 17.26
C GLU A 129 10.57 24.53 16.09
N MET A 130 9.69 23.60 15.73
CA MET A 130 9.77 22.74 14.52
C MET A 130 8.43 22.04 14.22
N LYS A 131 8.11 21.81 12.93
CA LYS A 131 6.97 20.97 12.50
C LYS A 131 7.18 19.51 12.94
N SER A 132 6.17 18.86 13.54
CA SER A 132 6.24 17.42 13.91
C SER A 132 6.31 16.51 12.69
N SER A 133 6.63 15.23 12.85
CA SER A 133 6.58 14.27 11.75
C SER A 133 5.20 14.19 11.08
N ARG A 134 4.11 14.42 11.84
CA ARG A 134 2.73 14.44 11.32
C ARG A 134 2.46 15.66 10.45
N ASP A 135 2.89 16.85 10.88
CA ASP A 135 2.67 18.11 10.13
C ASP A 135 3.58 18.24 8.88
N GLN A 136 4.45 17.24 8.66
CA GLN A 136 5.28 17.06 7.47
C GLN A 136 4.70 16.04 6.46
N LEU A 137 3.60 15.33 6.78
CA LEU A 137 2.98 14.33 5.89
C LEU A 137 2.00 14.94 4.88
N ALA A 138 1.29 16.01 5.26
CA ALA A 138 0.14 16.52 4.51
C ALA A 138 0.49 17.14 3.13
N GLU A 139 1.75 17.51 2.88
CA GLU A 139 2.16 18.20 1.65
C GLU A 139 3.06 17.29 0.79
N SER A 140 2.56 16.78 -0.34
CA SER A 140 3.42 16.12 -1.35
C SER A 140 3.87 17.10 -2.44
N GLN A 141 5.14 17.06 -2.80
CA GLN A 141 5.69 17.83 -3.94
C GLN A 141 6.32 16.87 -4.94
N THR A 142 5.76 16.82 -6.16
CA THR A 142 6.24 15.96 -7.24
C THR A 142 7.05 16.79 -8.24
N ASN A 143 8.30 16.40 -8.48
CA ASN A 143 9.19 17.10 -9.39
C ASN A 143 8.91 16.70 -10.86
N PHE A 144 7.89 17.32 -11.42
CA PHE A 144 7.39 17.06 -12.78
C PHE A 144 8.37 17.52 -13.87
N LYS A 145 8.53 16.67 -14.90
CA LYS A 145 9.23 16.96 -16.17
C LYS A 145 8.20 17.39 -17.21
N SER A 146 8.50 18.41 -18.00
CA SER A 146 7.70 18.73 -19.19
C SER A 146 8.07 17.80 -20.35
N TYR A 147 7.11 17.55 -21.25
CA TYR A 147 7.41 17.00 -22.57
C TYR A 147 8.33 17.94 -23.36
N SER A 148 9.11 17.37 -24.28
CA SER A 148 9.80 18.19 -25.28
C SER A 148 8.77 18.88 -26.19
N THR A 149 9.07 20.11 -26.60
CA THR A 149 8.26 20.88 -27.54
C THR A 149 9.16 21.39 -28.67
N SER A 150 9.45 20.49 -29.61
CA SER A 150 10.00 20.86 -30.91
C SER A 150 8.89 21.48 -31.76
N GLU A 151 9.21 22.42 -32.65
CA GLU A 151 8.24 23.07 -33.55
C GLU A 151 7.79 22.16 -34.72
N THR A 152 7.91 20.84 -34.57
CA THR A 152 7.50 19.83 -35.55
C THR A 152 6.03 19.44 -35.34
N VAL A 153 5.31 19.19 -36.44
CA VAL A 153 3.86 18.95 -36.45
C VAL A 153 3.41 17.75 -35.59
N GLY A 154 4.32 16.82 -35.28
CA GLY A 154 4.06 15.66 -34.41
C GLY A 154 4.23 15.89 -32.90
N ASP A 155 4.78 17.04 -32.46
CA ASP A 155 5.04 17.35 -31.03
C ASP A 155 3.92 18.19 -30.38
N ALA A 156 2.84 18.47 -31.13
CA ALA A 156 1.66 19.17 -30.63
C ALA A 156 0.95 18.34 -29.52
N PRO A 157 0.31 18.99 -28.52
CA PRO A 157 -0.41 18.27 -27.47
C PRO A 157 -1.51 17.39 -28.09
N PRO A 158 -1.56 16.07 -27.77
CA PRO A 158 -2.47 15.15 -28.45
C PRO A 158 -3.92 15.41 -28.03
N LEU A 159 -4.78 15.72 -29.01
CA LEU A 159 -6.21 15.90 -28.75
C LEU A 159 -6.86 14.52 -28.50
N PRO A 160 -7.70 14.34 -27.46
CA PRO A 160 -8.28 13.05 -27.12
C PRO A 160 -9.16 12.36 -28.19
N ASP A 161 -9.63 13.10 -29.19
CA ASP A 161 -10.43 12.58 -30.31
C ASP A 161 -9.61 12.19 -31.54
N MET A 162 -8.28 12.35 -31.50
CA MET A 162 -7.39 11.88 -32.57
C MET A 162 -7.19 10.36 -32.50
N GLU A 163 -7.07 9.72 -33.66
CA GLU A 163 -6.54 8.34 -33.72
C GLU A 163 -5.01 8.36 -33.55
N LEU A 164 -4.44 7.26 -33.04
CA LEU A 164 -2.99 7.11 -32.97
C LEU A 164 -2.39 7.05 -34.38
N SER A 165 -1.27 7.76 -34.59
CA SER A 165 -0.49 7.67 -35.82
C SER A 165 0.13 6.29 -36.01
N GLU A 166 0.43 5.91 -37.25
CA GLU A 166 1.15 4.64 -37.55
C GLU A 166 2.51 4.58 -36.83
N GLU A 167 3.17 5.73 -36.64
CA GLU A 167 4.42 5.85 -35.88
C GLU A 167 4.22 5.57 -34.37
N HIS A 168 3.16 6.11 -33.76
CA HIS A 168 2.81 5.83 -32.37
C HIS A 168 2.39 4.36 -32.17
N ILE A 169 1.61 3.80 -33.09
CA ILE A 169 1.21 2.38 -33.05
C ILE A 169 2.44 1.48 -33.19
N SER A 170 3.36 1.81 -34.10
CA SER A 170 4.61 1.05 -34.29
C SER A 170 5.45 1.04 -33.01
N PHE A 171 5.73 2.21 -32.42
CA PHE A 171 6.48 2.32 -31.16
C PHE A 171 5.80 1.55 -30.01
N LEU A 172 4.50 1.78 -29.79
CA LEU A 172 3.78 1.14 -28.69
C LEU A 172 3.65 -0.38 -28.87
N SER A 173 3.69 -0.90 -30.10
CA SER A 173 3.56 -2.34 -30.37
C SER A 173 4.74 -3.17 -29.85
N GLU A 174 5.90 -2.57 -29.60
CA GLU A 174 7.03 -3.25 -28.95
C GLU A 174 6.76 -3.51 -27.46
N PHE A 175 6.01 -2.61 -26.81
CA PHE A 175 5.76 -2.62 -25.37
C PHE A 175 4.41 -3.20 -24.98
N LEU A 176 3.34 -2.86 -25.69
CA LEU A 176 1.95 -3.05 -25.27
C LEU A 176 1.31 -4.29 -25.91
N ASN A 177 0.34 -4.86 -25.21
CA ASN A 177 -0.55 -5.88 -25.77
C ASN A 177 -1.42 -5.25 -26.88
N PRO A 178 -1.39 -5.78 -28.13
CA PRO A 178 -2.07 -5.17 -29.28
C PRO A 178 -3.58 -4.94 -29.12
N VAL A 179 -4.25 -5.60 -28.16
CA VAL A 179 -5.66 -5.33 -27.83
C VAL A 179 -5.87 -3.86 -27.42
N TYR A 180 -4.91 -3.26 -26.69
CA TYR A 180 -4.98 -1.88 -26.21
C TYR A 180 -4.65 -0.82 -27.26
N LEU A 181 -4.18 -1.24 -28.45
CA LEU A 181 -3.92 -0.34 -29.59
C LEU A 181 -5.10 -0.30 -30.60
N GLN A 182 -6.17 -1.08 -30.36
CA GLN A 182 -7.33 -1.10 -31.24
C GLN A 182 -8.25 0.10 -30.95
N PRO A 183 -8.65 0.91 -31.95
CA PRO A 183 -9.51 2.08 -31.74
C PRO A 183 -10.83 1.78 -31.02
N HIS A 184 -11.44 0.61 -31.28
CA HIS A 184 -12.64 0.18 -30.58
C HIS A 184 -12.40 -0.07 -29.08
N THR A 185 -11.28 -0.71 -28.72
CA THR A 185 -10.88 -0.91 -27.32
C THR A 185 -10.63 0.43 -26.64
N MET A 186 -9.83 1.32 -27.25
CA MET A 186 -9.50 2.62 -26.68
C MET A 186 -10.77 3.47 -26.44
N LYS A 187 -11.72 3.47 -27.40
CA LYS A 187 -13.01 4.14 -27.23
C LYS A 187 -13.87 3.53 -26.12
N ALA A 188 -13.85 2.20 -25.95
CA ALA A 188 -14.59 1.53 -24.87
C ALA A 188 -13.97 1.78 -23.49
N LEU A 189 -12.64 1.92 -23.42
CA LEU A 189 -11.93 2.31 -22.20
C LEU A 189 -12.20 3.77 -21.84
N ALA A 190 -12.18 4.69 -22.82
CA ALA A 190 -12.51 6.09 -22.60
C ALA A 190 -13.91 6.31 -22.02
N GLY A 191 -14.92 5.60 -22.54
CA GLY A 191 -16.28 5.64 -21.96
C GLY A 191 -16.28 5.22 -20.49
N ARG A 192 -15.62 4.10 -20.17
CA ARG A 192 -15.49 3.64 -18.77
C ARG A 192 -14.67 4.57 -17.89
N PHE A 193 -13.63 5.23 -18.40
CA PHE A 193 -12.85 6.18 -17.60
C PHE A 193 -13.65 7.44 -17.25
N ILE A 194 -14.56 7.88 -18.14
CA ILE A 194 -15.52 8.96 -17.84
C ILE A 194 -16.51 8.53 -16.75
N ASP A 195 -16.99 7.28 -16.80
CA ASP A 195 -17.97 6.75 -15.83
C ASP A 195 -17.36 6.38 -14.45
N GLU A 196 -16.10 5.92 -14.41
CA GLU A 196 -15.47 5.28 -13.24
C GLU A 196 -14.27 6.08 -12.66
N SER A 197 -13.84 7.17 -13.31
CA SER A 197 -12.58 7.93 -13.05
C SER A 197 -11.30 7.08 -12.93
N SER A 198 -11.38 5.79 -13.27
CA SER A 198 -10.33 4.80 -13.00
C SER A 198 -10.47 3.56 -13.90
N LEU A 199 -9.37 2.83 -14.12
CA LEU A 199 -9.32 1.61 -14.92
C LEU A 199 -8.23 0.64 -14.43
N GLU A 200 -8.53 -0.65 -14.32
CA GLU A 200 -7.52 -1.71 -14.13
C GLU A 200 -7.39 -2.58 -15.40
N LEU A 201 -6.37 -2.31 -16.21
CA LEU A 201 -6.10 -3.01 -17.48
C LEU A 201 -5.19 -4.22 -17.25
N HIS A 202 -5.69 -5.41 -17.56
CA HIS A 202 -4.99 -6.68 -17.32
C HIS A 202 -4.19 -7.15 -18.55
N SER A 203 -3.02 -7.75 -18.32
CA SER A 203 -2.08 -8.17 -19.38
C SER A 203 -1.70 -7.01 -20.29
N PHE A 204 -1.28 -5.89 -19.69
CA PHE A 204 -1.06 -4.61 -20.36
C PHE A 204 0.15 -4.60 -21.31
N LEU A 205 1.31 -5.03 -20.84
CA LEU A 205 2.50 -5.26 -21.65
C LEU A 205 2.32 -6.45 -22.60
N SER A 206 3.07 -6.41 -23.70
CA SER A 206 3.15 -7.48 -24.69
C SER A 206 3.56 -8.81 -24.05
N SER A 207 3.01 -9.92 -24.59
CA SER A 207 3.23 -11.27 -24.08
C SER A 207 4.71 -11.58 -23.84
N ASP A 208 5.55 -11.26 -24.83
CA ASP A 208 6.95 -11.67 -24.81
C ASP A 208 7.77 -10.86 -23.80
N LEU A 209 7.42 -9.59 -23.59
CA LEU A 209 8.03 -8.76 -22.55
C LEU A 209 7.60 -9.21 -21.16
N ALA A 210 6.31 -9.50 -20.96
CA ALA A 210 5.76 -9.95 -19.69
C ALA A 210 6.34 -11.31 -19.24
N HIS A 211 6.30 -12.33 -20.10
CA HIS A 211 6.86 -13.66 -19.80
C HIS A 211 8.38 -13.64 -19.59
N ALA A 212 9.09 -12.69 -20.21
CA ALA A 212 10.52 -12.52 -20.03
C ALA A 212 10.88 -11.81 -18.72
N LEU A 213 10.07 -10.83 -18.29
CA LEU A 213 10.34 -10.00 -17.11
C LEU A 213 9.98 -10.69 -15.79
N GLU A 214 8.84 -11.39 -15.73
CA GLU A 214 8.34 -12.02 -14.50
C GLU A 214 9.36 -12.93 -13.78
N PRO A 215 9.99 -13.93 -14.44
CA PRO A 215 10.98 -14.77 -13.76
C PRO A 215 12.22 -13.98 -13.37
N ARG A 216 12.66 -13.00 -14.16
CA ARG A 216 13.86 -12.19 -13.86
C ARG A 216 13.69 -11.34 -12.61
N LEU A 217 12.48 -10.85 -12.32
CA LEU A 217 12.16 -10.16 -11.06
C LEU A 217 12.21 -11.11 -9.86
N ARG A 218 11.67 -12.34 -9.99
CA ARG A 218 11.78 -13.38 -8.96
C ARG A 218 13.23 -13.77 -8.69
N ASP A 219 14.02 -13.95 -9.75
CA ASP A 219 15.44 -14.31 -9.65
C ASP A 219 16.27 -13.20 -8.98
N LEU A 220 15.89 -11.93 -9.19
CA LEU A 220 16.49 -10.79 -8.51
C LEU A 220 16.09 -10.72 -7.02
N ASP A 221 14.82 -10.95 -6.68
CA ASP A 221 14.40 -11.09 -5.27
C ASP A 221 15.07 -12.28 -4.58
N ALA A 222 15.25 -13.42 -5.25
CA ALA A 222 15.97 -14.57 -4.70
C ALA A 222 17.46 -14.24 -4.47
N LYS A 223 18.14 -13.67 -5.47
CA LYS A 223 19.55 -13.23 -5.39
C LYS A 223 19.78 -12.23 -4.25
N ASP A 224 18.85 -11.33 -4.03
CA ASP A 224 18.96 -10.26 -3.02
C ASP A 224 18.50 -10.72 -1.61
N GLY A 225 18.10 -11.99 -1.45
CA GLY A 225 17.68 -12.57 -0.17
C GLY A 225 16.27 -12.19 0.29
N LEU A 226 15.41 -11.78 -0.65
CA LEU A 226 14.04 -11.29 -0.43
C LEU A 226 12.95 -12.32 -0.77
N GLY A 227 13.28 -13.30 -1.63
CA GLY A 227 12.38 -14.38 -2.06
C GLY A 227 12.00 -15.41 -1.00
N PRO A 228 11.34 -16.53 -1.38
CA PRO A 228 10.67 -17.45 -0.44
C PRO A 228 11.59 -18.14 0.57
N GLU A 229 12.87 -18.33 0.23
CA GLU A 229 13.90 -18.95 1.08
C GLU A 229 14.13 -18.18 2.41
N ARG A 230 13.62 -16.95 2.50
CA ARG A 230 13.66 -16.10 3.70
C ARG A 230 12.75 -16.59 4.83
N GLU A 231 11.83 -17.54 4.59
CA GLU A 231 10.91 -18.11 5.60
C GLU A 231 10.09 -17.06 6.39
N GLY A 232 9.78 -15.91 5.76
CA GLY A 232 9.06 -14.81 6.42
C GLY A 232 9.90 -13.93 7.37
N ARG A 233 11.21 -14.16 7.50
CA ARG A 233 12.11 -13.43 8.41
C ARG A 233 12.40 -12.01 7.92
N ILE A 234 12.48 -11.01 8.82
CA ILE A 234 12.86 -9.63 8.44
C ILE A 234 14.21 -9.65 7.70
N PRO A 235 14.29 -9.16 6.44
CA PRO A 235 15.56 -9.05 5.73
C PRO A 235 16.38 -7.87 6.25
N PRO A 236 17.72 -7.85 6.09
CA PRO A 236 18.52 -6.69 6.47
C PRO A 236 18.09 -5.46 5.64
N HIS A 237 18.12 -4.26 6.23
CA HIS A 237 17.77 -3.01 5.52
C HIS A 237 18.61 -2.74 4.26
N SER A 238 19.76 -3.40 4.12
CA SER A 238 20.63 -3.39 2.93
C SER A 238 20.21 -4.37 1.83
N ALA A 239 19.11 -5.12 1.98
CA ALA A 239 18.69 -6.09 0.98
C ALA A 239 18.33 -5.37 -0.34
N GLY A 240 18.89 -5.87 -1.46
CA GLY A 240 18.71 -5.33 -2.80
C GLY A 240 19.43 -4.01 -3.12
N VAL A 241 20.22 -3.44 -2.21
CA VAL A 241 20.84 -2.11 -2.35
C VAL A 241 22.29 -2.06 -1.85
N ASP A 242 23.10 -1.18 -2.43
CA ASP A 242 24.40 -0.83 -1.85
C ASP A 242 24.21 0.26 -0.79
N LEU A 243 24.63 0.00 0.46
CA LEU A 243 24.63 1.05 1.49
C LEU A 243 25.87 1.96 1.35
N PRO A 244 25.72 3.29 1.59
CA PRO A 244 26.86 4.20 1.74
C PRO A 244 27.90 3.67 2.73
N SER A 245 29.19 3.82 2.40
CA SER A 245 30.32 3.30 3.19
C SER A 245 30.27 3.67 4.67
N ASN A 246 29.73 4.84 4.99
CA ASN A 246 29.72 5.42 6.33
C ASN A 246 28.72 4.74 7.28
N ILE A 247 27.77 3.95 6.76
CA ILE A 247 26.75 3.21 7.53
C ILE A 247 27.26 1.80 7.92
N SER A 248 28.43 1.37 7.43
CA SER A 248 28.92 -0.02 7.53
C SER A 248 29.49 -0.45 8.92
N ASN A 249 28.99 0.12 10.03
CA ASN A 249 29.53 -0.07 11.38
C ASN A 249 28.87 -1.20 12.21
N GLY A 250 29.31 -2.44 11.98
CA GLY A 250 29.82 -3.35 13.02
C GLY A 250 28.96 -3.84 14.20
N HIS A 251 27.72 -3.39 14.42
CA HIS A 251 26.94 -3.68 15.64
C HIS A 251 25.55 -4.31 15.43
N THR A 252 25.25 -4.85 14.24
CA THR A 252 24.18 -5.84 14.13
C THR A 252 24.62 -7.14 14.80
N ASN A 253 23.89 -7.59 15.84
CA ASN A 253 24.16 -8.84 16.56
C ASN A 253 23.79 -10.06 15.70
N ARG A 254 24.63 -10.35 14.70
CA ARG A 254 24.43 -11.42 13.72
C ARG A 254 24.89 -12.77 14.30
N PRO A 255 24.03 -13.80 14.40
CA PRO A 255 24.48 -15.14 14.73
C PRO A 255 25.40 -15.68 13.63
N SER A 256 26.58 -16.17 14.00
CA SER A 256 27.72 -16.44 13.09
C SER A 256 27.58 -17.67 12.18
N SER A 257 26.35 -18.07 11.82
CA SER A 257 26.04 -19.26 11.00
C SER A 257 25.56 -18.93 9.59
N ALA A 258 25.27 -17.66 9.27
CA ALA A 258 25.02 -17.24 7.89
C ALA A 258 26.35 -17.19 7.11
N THR A 259 26.65 -18.29 6.40
CA THR A 259 27.89 -18.50 5.63
C THR A 259 28.27 -17.27 4.80
N ALA A 260 29.47 -16.73 5.05
CA ALA A 260 30.03 -15.69 4.19
C ALA A 260 30.33 -16.28 2.81
N SER A 261 29.57 -15.87 1.79
CA SER A 261 29.80 -16.28 0.41
C SER A 261 31.14 -15.72 -0.08
N ASN A 262 32.07 -16.61 -0.39
CA ASN A 262 33.42 -16.22 -0.81
C ASN A 262 33.41 -15.40 -2.11
N GLY A 263 33.99 -14.20 -2.04
CA GLY A 263 34.83 -13.65 -3.11
C GLY A 263 34.29 -13.64 -4.54
N THR A 264 33.07 -13.15 -4.76
CA THR A 264 32.66 -12.64 -6.08
C THR A 264 32.74 -11.11 -6.09
N LYS A 265 33.08 -10.52 -7.25
CA LYS A 265 32.90 -9.08 -7.44
C LYS A 265 31.41 -8.81 -7.54
N THR A 266 30.81 -8.29 -6.47
CA THR A 266 29.44 -7.79 -6.51
C THR A 266 29.37 -6.66 -7.53
N THR A 267 28.60 -6.86 -8.60
CA THR A 267 28.12 -5.76 -9.42
C THR A 267 27.33 -4.81 -8.50
N PRO A 268 27.56 -3.49 -8.54
CA PRO A 268 26.78 -2.57 -7.73
C PRO A 268 25.29 -2.74 -8.05
N SER A 269 24.44 -2.50 -7.05
CA SER A 269 22.99 -2.57 -7.26
C SER A 269 22.55 -1.49 -8.24
N ALA A 270 21.55 -1.81 -9.07
CA ALA A 270 20.83 -0.82 -9.85
C ALA A 270 19.84 0.00 -9.01
N TRP A 271 19.70 -0.32 -7.71
CA TRP A 271 18.68 0.20 -6.81
C TRP A 271 19.28 0.91 -5.59
N THR A 272 18.61 1.96 -5.13
CA THR A 272 18.90 2.70 -3.90
C THR A 272 17.64 2.86 -3.04
N ILE A 273 17.77 3.19 -1.76
CA ILE A 273 16.61 3.43 -0.88
C ILE A 273 16.17 4.89 -0.98
N LYS A 274 14.92 5.12 -1.38
CA LYS A 274 14.22 6.41 -1.26
C LYS A 274 13.62 6.56 0.15
N GLY A 275 13.61 7.79 0.63
CA GLY A 275 13.16 8.19 1.97
C GLY A 275 12.75 9.67 2.00
N PRO A 276 12.51 10.27 3.17
CA PRO A 276 12.76 9.75 4.53
C PRO A 276 11.66 8.81 5.06
N PRO A 277 11.99 7.87 5.96
CA PRO A 277 11.07 6.82 6.40
C PRO A 277 9.81 7.32 7.11
N HIS A 278 9.81 8.49 7.74
CA HIS A 278 8.59 9.09 8.33
C HIS A 278 7.58 9.62 7.31
N LYS A 279 7.87 9.47 6.01
CA LYS A 279 6.97 9.75 4.88
C LYS A 279 6.80 8.51 4.00
N HIS A 280 7.92 7.86 3.67
CA HIS A 280 7.97 6.67 2.81
C HIS A 280 9.32 5.93 2.91
N ARG A 281 9.33 4.63 2.64
CA ARG A 281 10.57 3.90 2.35
C ARG A 281 10.32 2.86 1.27
N TYR A 282 11.05 2.93 0.16
CA TYR A 282 11.07 1.92 -0.89
C TYR A 282 12.35 2.03 -1.70
N CYS A 283 12.63 1.08 -2.57
CA CYS A 283 13.76 1.15 -3.48
C CYS A 283 13.37 1.74 -4.83
N THR A 284 14.27 2.54 -5.41
CA THR A 284 14.13 3.15 -6.74
C THR A 284 15.38 2.92 -7.58
N LEU A 285 15.25 3.01 -8.90
CA LEU A 285 16.39 2.87 -9.81
C LEU A 285 17.38 4.03 -9.64
N LEU A 286 18.67 3.67 -9.53
CA LEU A 286 19.75 4.63 -9.67
C LEU A 286 19.81 5.15 -11.11
N PRO A 287 20.12 6.45 -11.33
CA PRO A 287 20.38 6.99 -12.66
C PRO A 287 21.51 6.21 -13.37
N PRO A 288 21.46 6.07 -14.71
CA PRO A 288 22.53 5.43 -15.46
C PRO A 288 23.86 6.20 -15.26
N SER A 289 24.94 5.47 -14.97
CA SER A 289 26.25 6.08 -14.77
C SER A 289 26.73 6.75 -16.08
N PRO A 290 27.18 8.02 -16.07
CA PRO A 290 27.64 8.72 -17.28
C PRO A 290 28.83 8.07 -18.00
N SER A 291 29.49 7.08 -17.39
CA SER A 291 30.59 6.30 -17.97
C SER A 291 30.21 4.85 -18.32
N ALA A 292 28.96 4.44 -18.11
CA ALA A 292 28.48 3.13 -18.54
C ALA A 292 28.16 3.15 -20.05
N PRO A 293 28.53 2.09 -20.81
CA PRO A 293 28.09 1.98 -22.20
C PRO A 293 26.57 1.71 -22.23
N ALA A 294 25.83 2.48 -23.03
CA ALA A 294 24.42 2.20 -23.29
C ALA A 294 24.30 0.93 -24.15
N ILE A 295 23.74 -0.14 -23.57
CA ILE A 295 23.53 -1.43 -24.26
C ILE A 295 22.04 -1.53 -24.63
N SER A 296 21.68 -1.02 -25.80
CA SER A 296 20.36 -1.30 -26.38
C SER A 296 20.30 -2.77 -26.84
N ILE A 297 19.24 -3.48 -26.48
CA ILE A 297 18.96 -4.85 -26.90
C ILE A 297 17.52 -4.91 -27.41
N THR A 298 17.37 -5.25 -28.70
CA THR A 298 16.07 -5.43 -29.35
C THR A 298 15.85 -6.90 -29.73
N PRO A 299 14.65 -7.47 -29.46
CA PRO A 299 13.55 -6.91 -28.69
C PRO A 299 13.90 -6.78 -27.19
N LEU A 300 13.24 -5.86 -26.48
CA LEU A 300 13.47 -5.60 -25.05
C LEU A 300 13.28 -6.86 -24.17
N SER A 301 12.41 -7.78 -24.58
CA SER A 301 12.22 -9.09 -23.93
C SER A 301 13.49 -9.95 -23.87
N ALA A 302 14.47 -9.72 -24.77
CA ALA A 302 15.77 -10.38 -24.73
C ALA A 302 16.75 -9.77 -23.71
N HIS A 303 16.45 -8.62 -23.11
CA HIS A 303 17.38 -7.93 -22.21
C HIS A 303 17.56 -8.66 -20.86
N PRO A 304 18.76 -9.15 -20.50
CA PRO A 304 18.93 -10.10 -19.40
C PRO A 304 18.77 -9.49 -18.00
N SER A 305 19.00 -8.19 -17.84
CA SER A 305 18.73 -7.48 -16.56
C SER A 305 17.28 -6.98 -16.53
N PRO A 306 16.48 -7.32 -15.49
CA PRO A 306 15.14 -6.77 -15.32
C PRO A 306 15.18 -5.29 -14.93
N SER A 307 16.23 -4.84 -14.24
CA SER A 307 16.39 -3.43 -13.84
C SER A 307 16.53 -2.50 -15.06
N GLU A 308 17.13 -2.98 -16.15
CA GLU A 308 17.19 -2.21 -17.41
C GLU A 308 15.84 -2.21 -18.14
N ILE A 309 15.09 -3.33 -18.09
CA ILE A 309 13.72 -3.35 -18.64
C ILE A 309 12.83 -2.35 -17.90
N LEU A 310 12.89 -2.34 -16.57
CA LEU A 310 12.20 -1.35 -15.74
C LEU A 310 12.68 0.08 -16.03
N ARG A 311 13.97 0.27 -16.35
CA ARG A 311 14.50 1.59 -16.76
C ARG A 311 13.94 2.04 -18.11
N VAL A 312 13.87 1.17 -19.13
CA VAL A 312 13.27 1.52 -20.43
C VAL A 312 11.77 1.81 -20.28
N LEU A 313 11.06 1.09 -19.41
CA LEU A 313 9.66 1.43 -19.09
C LEU A 313 9.54 2.83 -18.42
N GLN A 314 10.43 3.13 -17.47
CA GLN A 314 10.46 4.40 -16.73
C GLN A 314 10.88 5.62 -17.58
N ASP A 315 11.93 5.46 -18.39
CA ASP A 315 12.65 6.57 -19.05
C ASP A 315 12.28 6.71 -20.54
N GLU A 316 11.76 5.66 -21.20
CA GLU A 316 11.41 5.68 -22.63
C GLU A 316 9.90 5.51 -22.88
N LEU A 317 9.25 4.46 -22.35
CA LEU A 317 7.82 4.20 -22.64
C LEU A 317 6.92 5.29 -22.05
N PHE A 318 6.90 5.43 -20.72
CA PHE A 318 5.99 6.33 -20.03
C PHE A 318 6.21 7.83 -20.36
N PRO A 319 7.44 8.30 -20.62
CA PRO A 319 7.71 9.66 -21.14
C PRO A 319 7.42 9.89 -22.63
N SER A 320 7.13 8.85 -23.43
CA SER A 320 6.98 9.00 -24.88
C SER A 320 5.74 9.81 -25.29
N GLN A 321 5.83 10.56 -26.40
CA GLN A 321 4.66 11.21 -27.02
C GLN A 321 3.63 10.17 -27.49
N ALA A 322 4.06 8.96 -27.85
CA ALA A 322 3.17 7.87 -28.24
C ALA A 322 2.31 7.39 -27.06
N PHE A 323 2.91 7.15 -25.89
CA PHE A 323 2.16 6.77 -24.68
C PHE A 323 1.32 7.93 -24.15
N ARG A 324 1.82 9.17 -24.24
CA ARG A 324 1.04 10.39 -23.95
C ARG A 324 -0.23 10.47 -24.81
N ALA A 325 -0.13 10.21 -26.11
CA ALA A 325 -1.28 10.19 -27.01
C ALA A 325 -2.25 9.05 -26.67
N TRP A 326 -1.74 7.86 -26.35
CA TRP A 326 -2.57 6.74 -25.90
C TRP A 326 -3.32 7.05 -24.59
N LEU A 327 -2.64 7.65 -23.61
CA LEU A 327 -3.26 8.13 -22.36
C LEU A 327 -4.35 9.18 -22.64
N ALA A 328 -4.09 10.16 -23.51
CA ALA A 328 -5.05 11.20 -23.82
C ALA A 328 -6.34 10.64 -24.44
N ILE A 329 -6.23 9.69 -25.37
CA ILE A 329 -7.37 9.01 -26.00
C ILE A 329 -8.14 8.17 -24.97
N VAL A 330 -7.44 7.44 -24.09
CA VAL A 330 -8.03 6.49 -23.13
C VAL A 330 -8.60 7.16 -21.88
N THR A 331 -8.14 8.35 -21.49
CA THR A 331 -8.60 9.06 -20.29
C THR A 331 -9.43 10.31 -20.58
N ARG A 332 -9.42 10.81 -21.83
CA ARG A 332 -10.00 12.11 -22.24
C ARG A 332 -9.42 13.35 -21.56
N LEU A 333 -8.26 13.19 -20.92
CA LEU A 333 -7.45 14.25 -20.32
C LEU A 333 -6.27 14.59 -21.24
N LEU A 334 -5.65 15.76 -21.04
CA LEU A 334 -4.42 16.16 -21.74
C LEU A 334 -3.21 16.13 -20.80
N PRO A 335 -2.30 15.14 -20.88
CA PRO A 335 -1.09 15.13 -20.06
C PRO A 335 -0.14 16.29 -20.43
N LEU A 336 0.14 17.16 -19.46
CA LEU A 336 0.92 18.39 -19.61
C LEU A 336 2.37 18.20 -19.15
N ARG A 337 2.56 17.66 -17.94
CA ARG A 337 3.85 17.34 -17.33
C ARG A 337 3.76 15.95 -16.69
N PHE A 338 4.90 15.28 -16.51
CA PHE A 338 4.96 13.91 -16.03
C PHE A 338 6.06 13.66 -14.99
N PHE A 339 5.81 12.76 -14.06
CA PHE A 339 6.81 12.13 -13.20
C PHE A 339 6.69 10.61 -13.37
N VAL A 340 7.81 9.89 -13.41
CA VAL A 340 7.84 8.42 -13.57
C VAL A 340 8.99 7.85 -12.73
N GLU A 341 8.71 6.76 -12.02
CA GLU A 341 9.67 6.08 -11.15
C GLU A 341 9.36 4.58 -11.07
N ALA A 342 10.35 3.73 -11.34
CA ALA A 342 10.26 2.31 -11.04
C ALA A 342 10.49 2.09 -9.54
N ARG A 343 9.54 1.44 -8.86
CA ARG A 343 9.54 1.21 -7.41
C ARG A 343 9.63 -0.28 -7.08
N ARG A 344 10.38 -0.61 -6.03
CA ARG A 344 10.46 -1.94 -5.43
C ARG A 344 10.24 -1.82 -3.92
N PHE A 345 9.20 -2.46 -3.40
CA PHE A 345 8.85 -2.48 -1.99
C PHE A 345 9.21 -3.86 -1.40
N ARG A 346 10.26 -3.90 -0.58
CA ARG A 346 10.83 -5.12 -0.01
C ARG A 346 10.03 -5.59 1.22
N PRO A 347 9.77 -6.90 1.38
CA PRO A 347 9.05 -7.45 2.53
C PRO A 347 9.70 -7.10 3.87
N GLY A 348 8.87 -6.72 4.85
CA GLY A 348 9.28 -6.33 6.19
C GLY A 348 9.94 -4.94 6.28
N LEU A 349 10.08 -4.20 5.17
CA LEU A 349 10.88 -2.97 5.13
C LEU A 349 10.15 -1.74 4.58
N ASP A 350 9.29 -1.88 3.56
CA ASP A 350 8.97 -0.77 2.66
C ASP A 350 7.46 -0.47 2.52
N TYR A 351 7.14 0.81 2.35
CA TYR A 351 5.80 1.44 2.42
C TYR A 351 5.79 2.86 1.85
N THR A 352 4.61 3.43 1.64
CA THR A 352 4.39 4.89 1.78
C THR A 352 3.33 5.16 2.86
N LEU A 353 3.31 6.38 3.38
CA LEU A 353 2.19 6.89 4.19
C LEU A 353 1.22 7.67 3.30
N ALA A 354 0.06 8.07 3.86
CA ALA A 354 -0.96 8.84 3.17
C ALA A 354 -0.46 10.23 2.81
N THR A 355 -0.55 10.60 1.52
CA THR A 355 -0.21 11.93 1.03
C THR A 355 -1.18 12.40 -0.06
N SER A 356 -1.43 13.72 -0.10
CA SER A 356 -2.33 14.40 -1.04
C SER A 356 -1.59 15.47 -1.88
N GLU A 357 -2.29 16.05 -2.85
CA GLU A 357 -1.97 17.35 -3.46
C GLU A 357 -3.13 18.30 -3.14
N GLU A 358 -2.84 19.58 -2.91
CA GLU A 358 -3.80 20.59 -2.43
C GLU A 358 -4.37 21.50 -3.53
N LYS A 359 -3.84 21.45 -4.77
CA LYS A 359 -4.07 22.50 -5.79
C LYS A 359 -4.34 22.03 -7.23
N GLU A 360 -4.02 20.78 -7.54
CA GLU A 360 -4.04 20.26 -8.91
C GLU A 360 -4.48 18.79 -8.89
N ALA A 361 -5.51 18.46 -9.68
CA ALA A 361 -5.88 17.07 -9.94
C ALA A 361 -4.77 16.35 -10.75
N ARG A 362 -4.49 15.09 -10.42
CA ARG A 362 -3.41 14.28 -11.02
C ARG A 362 -3.96 12.98 -11.58
N LEU A 363 -3.49 12.58 -12.76
CA LEU A 363 -3.70 11.24 -13.31
C LEU A 363 -2.57 10.32 -12.83
N ASP A 364 -2.88 9.44 -11.89
CA ASP A 364 -1.99 8.37 -11.44
C ASP A 364 -2.03 7.20 -12.42
N VAL A 365 -0.85 6.69 -12.79
CA VAL A 365 -0.67 5.61 -13.77
C VAL A 365 0.34 4.61 -13.24
N VAL A 366 -0.11 3.45 -12.76
CA VAL A 366 0.75 2.47 -12.08
C VAL A 366 0.72 1.11 -12.77
N LEU A 367 1.85 0.72 -13.36
CA LEU A 367 2.03 -0.60 -13.95
C LEU A 367 2.56 -1.58 -12.88
N GLY A 368 1.64 -2.35 -12.30
CA GLY A 368 1.94 -3.45 -11.39
C GLY A 368 2.70 -4.58 -12.11
N LEU A 369 3.87 -4.89 -11.59
CA LEU A 369 4.81 -5.91 -12.10
C LEU A 369 5.21 -6.90 -10.99
N THR A 370 4.35 -7.05 -9.97
CA THR A 370 4.59 -7.90 -8.81
C THR A 370 4.36 -9.38 -9.18
N PRO A 371 5.39 -10.25 -9.18
CA PRO A 371 5.23 -11.63 -9.63
C PRO A 371 4.18 -12.41 -8.81
N GLU A 372 3.34 -13.21 -9.50
CA GLU A 372 2.26 -13.97 -8.86
C GLU A 372 2.81 -15.00 -7.85
N ILE A 373 1.97 -15.47 -6.93
CA ILE A 373 2.37 -16.57 -6.03
C ILE A 373 2.37 -17.86 -6.85
N LYS A 374 3.52 -18.52 -6.98
CA LYS A 374 3.58 -19.88 -7.55
C LYS A 374 2.87 -20.81 -6.57
N GLY A 375 1.69 -21.30 -6.94
CA GLY A 375 1.03 -22.38 -6.21
C GLY A 375 1.95 -23.61 -6.11
N PRO A 376 1.75 -24.47 -5.10
CA PRO A 376 2.55 -25.69 -4.96
C PRO A 376 2.46 -26.50 -6.26
N GLU A 377 3.61 -26.95 -6.78
CA GLU A 377 3.64 -27.73 -8.02
C GLU A 377 2.85 -29.03 -7.84
N ASN A 378 1.66 -29.09 -8.44
CA ASN A 378 0.98 -30.35 -8.70
C ASN A 378 1.87 -31.17 -9.62
N THR A 379 2.61 -32.11 -9.04
CA THR A 379 3.37 -33.12 -9.76
C THR A 379 2.41 -34.10 -10.43
N GLU A 380 1.84 -33.70 -11.57
CA GLU A 380 0.84 -34.47 -12.34
C GLU A 380 1.46 -35.70 -13.05
N THR A 381 1.94 -36.66 -12.25
CA THR A 381 2.38 -37.99 -12.69
C THR A 381 1.33 -39.07 -12.38
N SER A 382 0.06 -38.81 -12.71
CA SER A 382 -0.94 -39.89 -12.77
C SER A 382 -1.94 -39.76 -13.92
N THR A 383 -1.88 -40.72 -14.84
CA THR A 383 -2.82 -40.88 -15.97
C THR A 383 -4.15 -41.47 -15.51
N GLY A 384 -4.98 -40.67 -14.82
CA GLY A 384 -6.23 -41.13 -14.20
C GLY A 384 -7.47 -40.29 -14.53
N ARG A 385 -8.39 -40.80 -15.35
CA ARG A 385 -9.72 -40.19 -15.57
C ARG A 385 -10.61 -40.31 -14.32
N ARG A 386 -10.50 -39.38 -13.38
CA ARG A 386 -11.59 -39.03 -12.44
C ARG A 386 -11.73 -37.52 -12.33
N ARG A 387 -12.90 -37.01 -12.71
CA ARG A 387 -13.26 -35.58 -12.68
C ARG A 387 -13.65 -35.19 -11.25
N ALA A 388 -12.67 -35.11 -10.36
CA ALA A 388 -12.87 -34.57 -9.02
C ALA A 388 -13.35 -33.11 -9.12
N ILE A 389 -14.18 -32.68 -8.16
CA ILE A 389 -14.51 -31.26 -8.02
C ILE A 389 -13.23 -30.59 -7.51
N ARG A 390 -12.60 -29.78 -8.37
CA ARG A 390 -11.41 -29.00 -7.99
C ARG A 390 -11.87 -27.83 -7.14
N GLU A 391 -11.91 -28.04 -5.83
CA GLU A 391 -11.94 -26.95 -4.85
C GLU A 391 -10.85 -25.95 -5.24
N LYS A 392 -11.20 -24.65 -5.25
CA LYS A 392 -10.19 -23.63 -5.50
C LYS A 392 -9.22 -23.65 -4.31
N PRO A 393 -7.90 -23.62 -4.51
CA PRO A 393 -6.97 -23.42 -3.40
C PRO A 393 -7.34 -22.12 -2.68
N PRO A 394 -7.13 -22.04 -1.35
CA PRO A 394 -7.44 -20.83 -0.59
C PRO A 394 -6.67 -19.64 -1.17
N VAL A 395 -7.33 -18.49 -1.21
CA VAL A 395 -6.69 -17.23 -1.59
C VAL A 395 -5.73 -16.85 -0.46
N ARG A 396 -4.48 -16.55 -0.79
CA ARG A 396 -3.38 -16.26 0.16
C ARG A 396 -2.51 -15.13 -0.40
N GLY A 397 -1.84 -14.41 0.48
CA GLY A 397 -0.87 -13.36 0.16
C GLY A 397 -1.50 -12.16 -0.55
N TRP A 398 -0.89 -11.70 -1.65
CA TRP A 398 -1.34 -10.52 -2.40
C TRP A 398 -2.85 -10.51 -2.67
N SER A 399 -3.40 -11.59 -3.22
CA SER A 399 -4.82 -11.68 -3.57
C SER A 399 -5.77 -11.77 -2.37
N ALA A 400 -5.25 -11.92 -1.16
CA ALA A 400 -5.98 -11.95 0.11
C ALA A 400 -5.72 -10.70 0.98
N ALA A 401 -4.95 -9.71 0.49
CA ALA A 401 -4.47 -8.54 1.22
C ALA A 401 -3.60 -8.80 2.46
N GLU A 402 -3.40 -10.07 2.86
CA GLU A 402 -2.62 -10.53 4.03
C GLU A 402 -1.21 -9.95 4.11
N TRP A 403 -0.60 -9.68 2.95
CA TRP A 403 0.79 -9.22 2.84
C TRP A 403 0.94 -7.70 2.76
N GLY A 404 -0.17 -6.95 2.84
CA GLY A 404 -0.16 -5.52 2.55
C GLY A 404 0.27 -5.27 1.11
N GLY A 405 1.08 -4.23 0.88
CA GLY A 405 1.56 -3.86 -0.46
C GLY A 405 0.50 -3.29 -1.41
N TRP A 406 -0.78 -3.36 -1.07
CA TRP A 406 -1.87 -2.77 -1.86
C TRP A 406 -1.79 -1.24 -1.90
N GLU A 407 -2.29 -0.68 -3.00
CA GLU A 407 -2.40 0.76 -3.22
C GLU A 407 -3.80 1.21 -2.84
N CYS A 408 -3.92 2.28 -2.06
CA CYS A 408 -5.18 2.77 -1.53
C CYS A 408 -5.34 4.26 -1.83
N TYR A 409 -6.58 4.66 -2.13
CA TYR A 409 -7.04 6.02 -2.35
C TYR A 409 -8.15 6.31 -1.33
N MET A 410 -8.06 7.44 -0.64
CA MET A 410 -8.99 7.83 0.42
C MET A 410 -9.52 9.23 0.21
N ALA A 411 -10.77 9.45 0.61
CA ALA A 411 -11.37 10.77 0.68
C ALA A 411 -10.55 11.66 1.65
N PRO A 412 -10.56 13.00 1.49
CA PRO A 412 -9.90 13.90 2.42
C PRO A 412 -10.39 13.69 3.86
N HIS A 413 -9.46 13.58 4.80
CA HIS A 413 -9.80 13.52 6.22
C HIS A 413 -10.39 14.84 6.72
N ASN A 414 -11.31 14.75 7.69
CA ASN A 414 -11.67 15.90 8.52
C ASN A 414 -10.55 16.19 9.53
N GLU A 415 -10.48 17.41 10.08
CA GLU A 415 -9.32 17.87 10.89
C GLU A 415 -9.08 17.09 12.21
N GLU A 416 -9.98 16.17 12.59
CA GLU A 416 -9.92 15.37 13.81
C GLU A 416 -9.22 14.00 13.63
N ASP A 417 -9.04 13.53 12.39
CA ASP A 417 -8.37 12.26 12.07
C ASP A 417 -6.83 12.35 12.12
N ASP A 418 -6.16 11.22 12.38
CA ASP A 418 -4.70 11.09 12.27
C ASP A 418 -4.30 10.43 10.93
N PRO A 419 -3.74 11.17 9.95
CA PRO A 419 -3.36 10.63 8.64
C PRO A 419 -2.21 9.60 8.71
N ALA A 420 -1.58 9.40 9.87
CA ALA A 420 -0.63 8.31 10.09
C ALA A 420 -1.32 6.96 10.45
N VAL A 421 -2.63 6.94 10.74
CA VAL A 421 -3.33 5.80 11.37
C VAL A 421 -4.46 5.25 10.49
N TYR A 422 -4.11 4.49 9.45
CA TYR A 422 -5.09 3.72 8.68
C TYR A 422 -5.60 2.50 9.46
N ARG A 423 -6.90 2.48 9.79
CA ARG A 423 -7.62 1.31 10.31
C ARG A 423 -8.17 0.48 9.15
N SER A 424 -7.73 -0.77 9.01
CA SER A 424 -8.26 -1.66 7.98
C SER A 424 -9.54 -2.35 8.44
N GLY A 425 -10.70 -1.81 8.07
CA GLY A 425 -11.98 -2.50 8.18
C GLY A 425 -11.98 -3.82 7.40
N THR A 426 -12.60 -4.86 7.95
CA THR A 426 -12.74 -6.17 7.27
C THR A 426 -13.77 -6.09 6.15
N TYR A 427 -13.33 -5.67 4.97
CA TYR A 427 -14.16 -5.54 3.77
C TYR A 427 -15.04 -6.77 3.49
N LYS A 428 -16.35 -6.57 3.54
CA LYS A 428 -17.32 -7.48 2.94
C LYS A 428 -17.23 -7.31 1.42
N LYS A 429 -16.77 -8.36 0.74
CA LYS A 429 -16.67 -8.39 -0.72
C LYS A 429 -18.02 -8.07 -1.38
N SER A 430 -18.08 -7.02 -2.20
CA SER A 430 -19.27 -6.68 -2.98
C SER A 430 -19.53 -7.70 -4.10
N ASP A 431 -20.78 -8.13 -4.24
CA ASP A 431 -21.19 -9.14 -5.24
C ASP A 431 -21.44 -8.50 -6.63
N ALA A 432 -20.41 -7.85 -7.17
CA ALA A 432 -20.42 -7.20 -8.49
C ALA A 432 -20.08 -8.14 -9.67
N LEU A 433 -20.16 -9.47 -9.49
CA LEU A 433 -19.86 -10.47 -10.54
C LEU A 433 -20.88 -11.62 -10.62
N ALA A 434 -22.16 -11.29 -10.75
CA ALA A 434 -23.22 -12.24 -11.08
C ALA A 434 -24.17 -11.68 -12.16
N ASN A 435 -24.45 -12.47 -13.20
CA ASN A 435 -25.32 -12.09 -14.31
C ASN A 435 -26.78 -11.90 -13.86
N GLY A 436 -27.27 -10.66 -13.84
CA GLY A 436 -28.67 -10.29 -13.64
C GLY A 436 -29.19 -9.39 -14.78
N LYS A 437 -30.41 -9.65 -15.26
CA LYS A 437 -31.04 -8.80 -16.30
C LYS A 437 -31.66 -7.54 -15.68
N PRO A 438 -31.71 -6.41 -16.41
CA PRO A 438 -32.32 -5.19 -15.88
C PRO A 438 -33.81 -5.39 -15.61
N GLN A 439 -34.26 -4.97 -14.43
CA GLN A 439 -35.67 -4.69 -14.17
C GLN A 439 -35.88 -3.17 -14.07
N ARG A 440 -37.04 -2.75 -14.57
CA ARG A 440 -37.38 -1.38 -14.92
C ARG A 440 -38.16 -0.74 -13.78
N ALA A 441 -37.69 0.41 -13.28
CA ALA A 441 -38.39 1.16 -12.25
C ALA A 441 -39.70 1.77 -12.78
N GLU A 442 -40.79 1.66 -12.01
CA GLU A 442 -42.00 2.48 -12.17
C GLU A 442 -42.51 2.87 -10.77
N ASN A 443 -42.75 4.17 -10.57
CA ASN A 443 -43.29 4.74 -9.32
C ASN A 443 -44.82 4.71 -9.30
N GLY A 444 -45.44 4.55 -8.12
CA GLY A 444 -46.90 4.67 -7.99
C GLY A 444 -47.43 4.65 -6.55
N HIS A 445 -47.81 5.83 -6.02
CA HIS A 445 -48.61 5.95 -4.79
C HIS A 445 -50.12 5.82 -5.08
N ALA A 446 -50.88 5.13 -4.21
CA ALA A 446 -52.29 5.47 -3.89
C ALA A 446 -52.83 4.72 -2.65
N ASN A 447 -53.78 5.35 -1.94
CA ASN A 447 -54.51 4.82 -0.77
C ASN A 447 -55.55 3.72 -1.12
N GLY A 448 -55.94 2.87 -0.16
CA GLY A 448 -57.18 2.06 -0.31
C GLY A 448 -57.54 0.99 0.74
N SER A 449 -58.07 1.41 1.89
CA SER A 449 -59.14 0.74 2.71
C SER A 449 -59.21 -0.80 2.95
N VAL A 450 -59.17 -1.14 4.24
CA VAL A 450 -59.78 -2.30 4.97
C VAL A 450 -61.25 -2.64 4.59
N PRO A 451 -61.90 -3.79 4.98
CA PRO A 451 -61.59 -4.70 6.13
C PRO A 451 -61.80 -6.25 5.99
N ASN A 452 -61.45 -6.95 7.09
CA ASN A 452 -61.91 -8.27 7.56
C ASN A 452 -61.47 -9.58 6.83
N GLY A 453 -61.30 -10.72 7.53
CA GLY A 453 -61.62 -10.99 8.95
C GLY A 453 -60.85 -12.15 9.62
N LYS A 454 -60.82 -12.09 10.96
CA LYS A 454 -60.26 -13.02 11.98
C LYS A 454 -61.32 -14.09 12.41
N PRO A 455 -61.06 -15.07 13.33
CA PRO A 455 -59.79 -15.65 13.84
C PRO A 455 -59.80 -17.20 14.14
N ALA A 456 -58.65 -17.72 14.60
CA ALA A 456 -58.40 -18.68 15.71
C ALA A 456 -59.25 -19.95 15.98
N SER A 457 -58.57 -21.09 16.14
CA SER A 457 -58.35 -21.86 17.42
C SER A 457 -57.76 -23.25 17.07
N ASN A 458 -56.81 -23.90 17.78
CA ASN A 458 -56.23 -23.86 19.13
C ASN A 458 -56.98 -24.66 20.24
N SER A 459 -56.60 -25.93 20.46
CA SER A 459 -56.65 -26.70 21.74
C SER A 459 -56.01 -28.10 21.59
N VAL A 460 -55.09 -28.55 22.49
CA VAL A 460 -55.23 -29.45 23.68
C VAL A 460 -55.68 -30.90 23.29
N SER A 461 -55.13 -32.05 23.75
CA SER A 461 -54.49 -32.53 25.02
C SER A 461 -53.44 -33.67 24.73
N SER A 462 -52.72 -34.37 25.64
CA SER A 462 -52.24 -34.23 27.05
C SER A 462 -51.29 -35.40 27.46
N ASP A 463 -50.75 -35.38 28.69
CA ASP A 463 -50.23 -36.50 29.54
C ASP A 463 -48.84 -37.17 29.28
N GLY A 464 -48.04 -37.55 30.30
CA GLY A 464 -48.11 -37.19 31.74
C GLY A 464 -47.42 -38.16 32.74
N LYS A 465 -46.44 -37.68 33.56
CA LYS A 465 -45.96 -38.16 34.91
C LYS A 465 -44.72 -37.31 35.32
N SER A 466 -44.55 -36.70 36.52
CA SER A 466 -44.72 -37.07 37.95
C SER A 466 -43.55 -37.92 38.53
N LYS A 467 -42.92 -37.62 39.69
CA LYS A 467 -43.08 -36.54 40.72
C LYS A 467 -41.83 -36.41 41.65
N SER A 468 -41.44 -35.15 41.97
CA SER A 468 -41.21 -34.52 43.32
C SER A 468 -40.26 -35.12 44.40
N PRO A 469 -39.85 -34.38 45.48
CA PRO A 469 -40.16 -32.98 45.89
C PRO A 469 -38.94 -32.08 46.27
N SER A 470 -39.20 -30.83 46.69
CA SER A 470 -38.25 -29.82 47.22
C SER A 470 -38.86 -29.00 48.38
N PRO A 471 -38.10 -28.08 49.02
CA PRO A 471 -38.67 -26.78 49.39
C PRO A 471 -37.72 -25.54 49.28
N SER A 472 -38.23 -24.47 48.62
CA SER A 472 -38.27 -23.01 48.98
C SER A 472 -37.17 -22.36 49.86
N HIS A 473 -36.71 -21.12 49.65
CA HIS A 473 -37.35 -19.84 49.24
C HIS A 473 -36.27 -18.92 48.56
N SER A 474 -36.50 -18.19 47.46
CA SER A 474 -37.11 -16.83 47.28
C SER A 474 -36.43 -15.70 48.08
N GLU A 475 -36.31 -14.43 47.64
CA GLU A 475 -36.71 -13.70 46.41
C GLU A 475 -35.92 -12.35 46.41
N ASP A 476 -35.61 -11.58 45.35
CA ASP A 476 -35.12 -11.81 43.97
C ASP A 476 -34.67 -10.42 43.41
N ALA A 477 -33.52 -10.27 42.70
CA ALA A 477 -33.01 -8.95 42.24
C ALA A 477 -31.93 -8.96 41.10
N ASP A 478 -32.20 -9.56 39.94
CA ASP A 478 -31.41 -9.31 38.72
C ASP A 478 -32.03 -8.16 37.93
N GLY A 479 -31.21 -7.17 37.55
CA GLY A 479 -31.63 -6.03 36.73
C GLY A 479 -30.91 -6.05 35.39
N ASP A 480 -31.62 -6.40 34.33
CA ASP A 480 -31.12 -6.26 32.96
C ASP A 480 -30.83 -4.78 32.69
N VAL A 481 -29.55 -4.46 32.53
CA VAL A 481 -29.11 -3.21 31.92
C VAL A 481 -29.06 -3.48 30.42
N GLU A 482 -30.11 -3.06 29.72
CA GLU A 482 -30.05 -2.87 28.26
C GLU A 482 -28.93 -1.87 27.98
N ILE A 483 -27.76 -2.38 27.58
CA ILE A 483 -26.73 -1.58 26.94
C ILE A 483 -27.35 -1.13 25.62
N PRO A 484 -27.50 0.18 25.36
CA PRO A 484 -27.95 0.64 24.04
C PRO A 484 -27.01 0.08 22.98
N ASP A 485 -27.57 -0.39 21.86
CA ASP A 485 -26.75 -0.77 20.71
C ASP A 485 -25.78 0.38 20.42
N ALA A 486 -24.48 0.08 20.43
CA ALA A 486 -23.47 1.07 20.06
C ALA A 486 -23.78 1.52 18.62
N GLU A 487 -23.84 2.83 18.41
CA GLU A 487 -24.07 3.40 17.08
C GLU A 487 -22.99 2.82 16.14
N GLU A 488 -23.41 2.13 15.08
CA GLU A 488 -22.46 1.55 14.11
C GLU A 488 -21.76 2.72 13.41
N ASP A 489 -20.48 2.97 13.75
CA ASP A 489 -19.73 4.17 13.36
C ASP A 489 -19.87 4.47 11.85
N GLU A 490 -20.40 5.65 11.49
CA GLU A 490 -20.54 6.09 10.08
C GLU A 490 -19.18 6.39 9.39
N GLU A 491 -18.05 6.07 10.05
CA GLU A 491 -16.67 6.34 9.62
C GLU A 491 -16.14 5.39 8.51
N ASP A 492 -16.85 4.30 8.21
CA ASP A 492 -16.38 3.20 7.33
C ASP A 492 -16.30 3.59 5.82
N ASP A 493 -16.82 4.76 5.42
CA ASP A 493 -16.97 5.20 4.01
C ASP A 493 -15.80 6.08 3.47
N SER A 494 -14.68 6.16 4.19
CA SER A 494 -13.53 7.03 3.82
C SER A 494 -12.61 6.47 2.72
N THR A 495 -12.73 5.19 2.35
CA THR A 495 -11.84 4.52 1.38
C THR A 495 -12.48 4.43 -0.01
N LEU A 496 -11.95 5.20 -0.97
CA LEU A 496 -12.49 5.32 -2.33
C LEU A 496 -12.12 4.12 -3.22
N LEU A 497 -10.87 3.66 -3.14
CA LEU A 497 -10.36 2.56 -3.98
C LEU A 497 -9.19 1.84 -3.28
N THR A 498 -9.14 0.52 -3.37
CA THR A 498 -7.99 -0.29 -2.96
C THR A 498 -7.65 -1.33 -4.01
N VAL A 499 -6.41 -1.33 -4.51
CA VAL A 499 -5.93 -2.21 -5.59
C VAL A 499 -4.81 -3.11 -5.08
N GLN A 500 -5.00 -4.43 -5.22
CA GLN A 500 -4.04 -5.43 -4.76
C GLN A 500 -2.84 -5.55 -5.71
N PRO A 501 -1.63 -5.91 -5.22
CA PRO A 501 -0.48 -6.14 -6.07
C PRO A 501 -0.73 -7.27 -7.08
N GLY A 502 -0.34 -7.04 -8.33
CA GLY A 502 -0.49 -8.01 -9.42
C GLY A 502 0.64 -7.90 -10.44
N PHE A 503 0.72 -8.90 -11.32
CA PHE A 503 1.64 -8.91 -12.45
C PHE A 503 0.98 -8.44 -13.74
N ASN A 504 1.70 -7.60 -14.49
CA ASN A 504 1.31 -7.06 -15.79
C ASN A 504 -0.10 -6.40 -15.80
N ARG A 505 -0.37 -5.52 -14.84
CA ARG A 505 -1.62 -4.75 -14.76
C ARG A 505 -1.34 -3.26 -14.74
N LEU A 506 -2.02 -2.48 -15.58
CA LEU A 506 -1.97 -1.02 -15.53
C LEU A 506 -3.20 -0.49 -14.78
N LEU A 507 -2.97 0.18 -13.66
CA LEU A 507 -3.94 1.02 -12.98
C LEU A 507 -3.89 2.43 -13.55
N LEU A 508 -5.04 3.01 -13.87
CA LEU A 508 -5.26 4.44 -14.13
C LEU A 508 -6.22 4.97 -13.07
N VAL A 509 -5.94 6.12 -12.45
CA VAL A 509 -6.86 6.82 -11.54
C VAL A 509 -6.73 8.33 -11.74
N LEU A 510 -7.82 9.02 -12.08
CA LEU A 510 -7.91 10.46 -11.90
C LEU A 510 -8.13 10.73 -10.41
N ARG A 511 -7.18 11.44 -9.79
CA ARG A 511 -7.15 11.76 -8.36
C ARG A 511 -7.29 13.27 -8.19
N ASP A 512 -8.43 13.68 -7.65
CA ASP A 512 -8.74 15.08 -7.37
C ASP A 512 -7.88 15.67 -6.23
N GLU A 513 -8.00 16.98 -6.04
CA GLU A 513 -7.43 17.70 -4.90
C GLU A 513 -7.82 17.05 -3.56
N ARG A 514 -6.87 17.06 -2.63
CA ARG A 514 -6.92 16.47 -1.27
C ARG A 514 -7.14 14.96 -1.18
N VAL A 515 -7.51 14.26 -2.25
CA VAL A 515 -7.61 12.79 -2.26
C VAL A 515 -6.24 12.22 -1.93
N MET A 516 -6.16 11.51 -0.81
CA MET A 516 -4.91 10.92 -0.32
C MET A 516 -4.68 9.58 -0.99
N ARG A 517 -3.41 9.22 -1.17
CA ARG A 517 -3.02 7.87 -1.58
C ARG A 517 -1.88 7.30 -0.75
N PHE A 518 -1.77 5.98 -0.69
CA PHE A 518 -0.57 5.30 -0.18
C PHE A 518 -0.42 3.85 -0.67
N VAL A 519 0.80 3.31 -0.56
CA VAL A 519 1.08 1.87 -0.69
C VAL A 519 1.31 1.28 0.70
N LYS A 520 0.43 0.38 1.14
CA LYS A 520 0.53 -0.25 2.46
C LYS A 520 1.84 -1.00 2.63
N TYR A 521 2.43 -0.94 3.83
CA TYR A 521 3.59 -1.72 4.23
C TYR A 521 3.52 -3.18 3.77
N VAL A 522 4.57 -3.63 3.08
CA VAL A 522 4.70 -5.03 2.64
C VAL A 522 5.17 -5.87 3.82
N SER A 523 4.30 -6.73 4.36
CA SER A 523 4.63 -7.64 5.45
C SER A 523 5.80 -8.56 5.07
N ALA A 524 6.65 -8.87 6.04
CA ALA A 524 7.69 -9.87 5.96
C ALA A 524 7.16 -11.26 5.58
N ALA A 525 5.86 -11.55 5.75
CA ALA A 525 5.24 -12.78 5.26
C ALA A 525 5.26 -12.93 3.72
N ALA A 526 5.51 -11.85 2.96
CA ALA A 526 5.47 -11.86 1.50
C ALA A 526 6.61 -12.63 0.82
N GLU A 527 6.29 -13.47 -0.15
CA GLU A 527 7.25 -14.37 -0.82
C GLU A 527 8.15 -13.69 -1.89
N GLY A 528 8.05 -12.37 -2.03
CA GLY A 528 8.87 -11.52 -2.90
C GLY A 528 8.50 -10.04 -2.72
N SER A 529 9.19 -9.12 -3.40
CA SER A 529 8.87 -7.68 -3.33
C SER A 529 7.58 -7.35 -4.10
N ARG A 530 6.88 -6.28 -3.72
CA ARG A 530 6.02 -5.57 -4.68
C ARG A 530 6.93 -4.81 -5.66
N TRP A 531 6.61 -4.90 -6.93
CA TRP A 531 7.28 -4.21 -8.03
C TRP A 531 6.25 -3.44 -8.86
N ASP A 532 6.55 -2.20 -9.21
CA ASP A 532 5.78 -1.43 -10.19
C ASP A 532 6.62 -0.38 -10.92
N VAL A 533 6.06 0.15 -12.02
CA VAL A 533 6.46 1.45 -12.57
C VAL A 533 5.30 2.42 -12.32
N CYS A 534 5.54 3.41 -11.46
CA CYS A 534 4.55 4.38 -11.04
C CYS A 534 4.81 5.70 -11.76
N ALA A 535 3.76 6.31 -12.30
CA ALA A 535 3.79 7.63 -12.87
C ALA A 535 2.65 8.51 -12.35
N GLU A 536 2.90 9.81 -12.40
CA GLU A 536 1.91 10.85 -12.17
C GLU A 536 1.94 11.80 -13.36
N TYR A 537 0.78 12.11 -13.90
CA TYR A 537 0.62 13.09 -14.96
C TYR A 537 -0.26 14.23 -14.46
N GLU A 538 0.24 15.44 -14.60
CA GLU A 538 -0.55 16.65 -14.52
C GLU A 538 -1.39 16.77 -15.79
N VAL A 539 -2.67 17.09 -15.63
CA VAL A 539 -3.67 16.96 -16.68
C VAL A 539 -4.48 18.23 -16.88
N GLY A 540 -4.59 18.66 -18.13
CA GLY A 540 -5.59 19.64 -18.55
C GLY A 540 -6.89 18.93 -18.92
N MET A 541 -8.03 19.47 -18.48
CA MET A 541 -9.34 19.16 -19.06
C MET A 541 -9.54 20.01 -20.33
N MET A 542 -10.17 19.44 -21.34
CA MET A 542 -10.69 20.24 -22.46
C MET A 542 -12.15 20.58 -22.19
N GLN A 543 -12.52 21.85 -22.38
CA GLN A 543 -13.92 22.19 -22.58
C GLN A 543 -14.29 21.75 -23.99
N GLU A 544 -15.27 20.87 -24.12
CA GLU A 544 -16.02 20.78 -25.37
C GLU A 544 -16.75 22.11 -25.54
N ASP A 545 -16.53 22.82 -26.66
CA ASP A 545 -17.40 23.94 -27.02
C ASP A 545 -18.82 23.36 -27.18
N GLU A 546 -19.76 23.76 -26.31
CA GLU A 546 -21.19 23.50 -26.50
C GLU A 546 -21.62 24.22 -27.79
N GLY A 547 -21.51 23.50 -28.91
CA GLY A 547 -21.63 24.09 -30.24
C GLY A 547 -23.01 24.73 -30.40
N ASP A 548 -23.01 26.07 -30.55
CA ASP A 548 -24.20 26.90 -30.72
C ASP A 548 -25.26 26.17 -31.56
N GLU A 549 -26.44 25.89 -30.98
CA GLU A 549 -27.59 25.43 -31.74
C GLU A 549 -27.96 26.55 -32.74
N ALA A 550 -27.48 26.40 -33.97
CA ALA A 550 -27.74 27.32 -35.07
C ALA A 550 -29.22 27.27 -35.45
N GLY A 551 -30.04 28.01 -34.71
CA GLY A 551 -31.49 28.01 -34.82
C GLY A 551 -31.98 28.48 -36.20
N GLU A 552 -32.32 27.53 -37.06
CA GLU A 552 -33.06 27.79 -38.31
C GLU A 552 -34.53 28.17 -38.00
N ALA A 553 -34.83 29.47 -37.91
CA ALA A 553 -36.18 30.04 -37.99
C ALA A 553 -36.20 31.52 -38.43
#